data_AF-A0A8T6MTF0-F1
#
_entry.id   AF-A0A8T6MTF0-F1
#
_cell.length_a   1.000
_cell.length_b   1.000
_cell.length_c   1.000
_cell.angle_alpha   90.00
_cell.angle_beta   90.00
_cell.angle_gamma   90.00
#
_symmetry.space_group_name_H-M   'P 1'
#
loop_
_entity.id
_entity.type
_entity.pdbx_description
1 polymer ?
#
loop_
_entity_poly.entity_id
_entity_poly.type
_entity_poly.pdbx_seq_one_letter_code
_entity_poly.pdbx_strand_id
1 'polypeptide(L)'
;MIPQELTDDMADLKESYTFEIVEQDNKAYIVFRNFPLPAGVYNKDCTDLLIFTTKQYPNSNFDMFWVDQDLVLQNGQVPKSAEVIESHLGKNWRRFSYHPYNVKPWNPAQDNAASYLEYVKQRLRKGD
;
A
#
# COMPACT_ATOMS: atom_id res chain seq x y z
N MET A 1 -4.44 6.88 18.77
CA MET A 1 -5.18 7.88 18.00
C MET A 1 -4.58 7.94 16.60
N ILE A 2 -5.43 7.88 15.58
CA ILE A 2 -5.06 8.09 14.17
C ILE A 2 -4.84 9.61 13.96
N PRO A 3 -3.75 10.04 13.28
CA PRO A 3 -3.51 11.46 12.99
C PRO A 3 -4.64 12.10 12.17
N GLN A 4 -4.89 13.39 12.41
CA GLN A 4 -5.98 14.10 11.73
C GLN A 4 -5.68 14.25 10.23
N GLU A 5 -4.44 14.57 9.90
CA GLU A 5 -3.96 14.73 8.52
C GLU A 5 -4.14 13.44 7.72
N LEU A 6 -3.86 12.28 8.34
CA LEU A 6 -4.14 10.99 7.70
C LEU A 6 -5.64 10.79 7.51
N THR A 7 -6.46 11.19 8.48
CA THR A 7 -7.93 11.09 8.37
C THR A 7 -8.45 11.92 7.21
N ASP A 8 -7.93 13.14 7.04
CA ASP A 8 -8.31 14.07 5.98
C ASP A 8 -7.90 13.53 4.60
N ASP A 9 -6.65 13.11 4.44
CA ASP A 9 -6.16 12.49 3.21
C ASP A 9 -6.99 11.27 2.81
N MET A 10 -7.36 10.44 3.79
CA MET A 10 -8.18 9.27 3.53
C MET A 10 -9.63 9.65 3.19
N ALA A 11 -10.18 10.73 3.76
CA ALA A 11 -11.51 11.21 3.41
C ALA A 11 -11.63 11.56 1.92
N ASP A 12 -10.60 12.20 1.35
CA ASP A 12 -10.53 12.55 -0.07
C ASP A 12 -10.50 11.31 -0.99
N LEU A 13 -10.04 10.18 -0.48
CA LEU A 13 -9.94 8.92 -1.23
C LEU A 13 -11.23 8.07 -1.19
N LYS A 14 -12.21 8.41 -0.34
CA LYS A 14 -13.43 7.60 -0.13
C LYS A 14 -14.33 7.47 -1.35
N GLU A 15 -14.30 8.44 -2.26
CA GLU A 15 -15.09 8.37 -3.50
C GLU A 15 -14.52 7.34 -4.50
N SER A 16 -13.21 7.10 -4.44
CA SER A 16 -12.51 6.21 -5.37
C SER A 16 -12.22 4.83 -4.81
N TYR A 17 -12.15 4.68 -3.49
CA TYR A 17 -11.77 3.42 -2.85
C TYR A 17 -12.62 3.10 -1.63
N THR A 18 -12.87 1.80 -1.45
CA THR A 18 -13.35 1.27 -0.18
C THR A 18 -12.14 0.88 0.67
N PHE A 19 -12.03 1.42 1.88
CA PHE A 19 -10.94 1.10 2.78
C PHE A 19 -11.38 1.14 4.25
N GLU A 20 -10.56 0.53 5.10
CA GLU A 20 -10.65 0.62 6.55
C GLU A 20 -9.31 1.05 7.15
N ILE A 21 -9.36 1.75 8.29
CA ILE A 21 -8.17 2.16 9.03
C ILE A 21 -8.18 1.43 10.38
N VAL A 22 -7.11 0.71 10.68
CA VAL A 22 -6.94 -0.04 11.92
C VAL A 22 -5.70 0.46 12.64
N GLU A 23 -5.85 0.86 13.91
CA GLU A 23 -4.72 1.22 14.75
C GLU A 23 -4.26 0.01 15.55
N GLN A 24 -2.98 -0.39 15.39
CA GLN A 24 -2.37 -1.48 16.13
C GLN A 24 -0.86 -1.22 16.28
N ASP A 25 -0.27 -1.56 17.42
CA ASP A 25 1.19 -1.51 17.64
C ASP A 25 1.86 -0.18 17.25
N ASN A 26 1.20 0.93 17.60
CA ASN A 26 1.64 2.30 17.28
C ASN A 26 1.69 2.65 15.77
N LYS A 27 1.06 1.83 14.94
CA LYS A 27 0.88 2.05 13.50
C LYS A 27 -0.58 2.31 13.17
N ALA A 28 -0.78 3.07 12.09
CA ALA A 28 -2.06 3.19 11.42
C ALA A 28 -1.99 2.35 10.14
N TYR A 29 -2.70 1.24 10.12
CA TYR A 29 -2.85 0.36 8.96
C TYR A 29 -4.04 0.83 8.13
N ILE A 30 -3.88 0.89 6.82
CA ILE A 30 -4.95 1.22 5.87
C ILE A 30 -5.10 0.05 4.91
N VAL A 31 -6.26 -0.61 4.94
CA VAL A 31 -6.57 -1.73 4.07
C VAL A 31 -7.59 -1.27 3.03
N PHE A 32 -7.16 -1.17 1.78
CA PHE A 32 -8.02 -0.93 0.63
C PHE A 32 -8.56 -2.27 0.13
N ARG A 33 -9.88 -2.34 -0.04
CA ARG A 33 -10.57 -3.54 -0.53
C ARG A 33 -10.71 -3.50 -2.04
N ASN A 34 -10.48 -4.64 -2.69
CA ASN A 34 -10.60 -4.80 -4.14
C ASN A 34 -9.83 -3.72 -4.93
N PHE A 35 -8.60 -3.40 -4.50
CA PHE A 35 -7.74 -2.44 -5.18
C PHE A 35 -7.47 -2.92 -6.62
N PRO A 36 -7.73 -2.08 -7.64
CA PRO A 36 -7.67 -2.51 -9.03
C PRO A 36 -6.23 -2.75 -9.48
N LEU A 37 -6.03 -3.85 -10.22
CA LEU A 37 -4.75 -4.22 -10.79
C LEU A 37 -4.69 -3.89 -12.29
N PRO A 38 -3.49 -3.67 -12.82
CA PRO A 38 -3.32 -3.49 -14.26
C PRO A 38 -3.66 -4.78 -15.02
N ALA A 39 -4.51 -4.65 -16.04
CA ALA A 39 -4.91 -5.75 -16.89
C ALA A 39 -3.68 -6.39 -17.56
N GLY A 40 -3.65 -7.72 -17.61
CA GLY A 40 -2.58 -8.44 -18.30
C GLY A 40 -1.30 -8.68 -17.50
N VAL A 41 -1.16 -8.12 -16.28
CA VAL A 41 0.10 -8.23 -15.50
C VAL A 41 0.03 -9.36 -14.48
N TYR A 42 -1.07 -9.45 -13.74
CA TYR A 42 -1.24 -10.39 -12.63
C TYR A 42 -2.29 -11.46 -12.94
N ASN A 43 -2.32 -12.51 -12.10
CA ASN A 43 -3.31 -13.59 -12.15
C ASN A 43 -4.74 -13.19 -11.74
N LYS A 44 -4.96 -11.92 -11.35
CA LYS A 44 -6.23 -11.37 -10.86
C LYS A 44 -6.42 -9.94 -11.35
N ASP A 45 -7.67 -9.49 -11.37
CA ASP A 45 -8.04 -8.11 -11.75
C ASP A 45 -8.01 -7.12 -10.57
N CYS A 46 -8.06 -7.63 -9.33
CA CYS A 46 -7.96 -6.84 -8.12
C CYS A 46 -7.30 -7.63 -6.97
N THR A 47 -6.90 -6.91 -5.94
CA THR A 47 -6.35 -7.48 -4.69
C THR A 47 -6.70 -6.57 -3.51
N ASP A 48 -6.75 -7.09 -2.29
CA ASP A 48 -6.66 -6.21 -1.13
C ASP A 48 -5.26 -5.60 -1.05
N LEU A 49 -5.18 -4.30 -0.80
CA LEU A 49 -3.93 -3.57 -0.62
C LEU A 49 -3.83 -3.08 0.81
N LEU A 50 -2.74 -3.38 1.48
CA LEU A 50 -2.39 -2.87 2.79
C LEU A 50 -1.19 -1.93 2.67
N ILE A 51 -1.29 -0.77 3.31
CA ILE A 51 -0.18 0.15 3.60
C ILE A 51 -0.25 0.51 5.09
N PHE A 52 0.85 0.95 5.68
CA PHE A 52 0.80 1.53 7.02
C PHE A 52 1.80 2.65 7.20
N THR A 53 1.49 3.54 8.13
CA THR A 53 2.41 4.55 8.65
C THR A 53 2.34 4.56 10.17
N THR A 54 3.02 5.51 10.81
CA THR A 54 3.04 5.67 12.26
C THR A 54 2.11 6.81 12.70
N LYS A 55 1.96 6.97 14.02
CA LYS A 55 1.25 8.14 14.58
C LYS A 55 1.95 9.48 14.36
N GLN A 56 3.17 9.49 13.82
CA GLN A 56 3.87 10.72 13.47
C GLN A 56 3.49 11.27 12.09
N TYR A 57 2.61 10.61 11.34
CA TYR A 57 2.14 11.12 10.04
C TYR A 57 1.59 12.56 10.16
N PRO A 58 1.94 13.49 9.25
CA PRO A 58 2.67 13.28 7.99
C PRO A 58 4.20 13.33 8.13
N ASN A 59 4.77 13.50 9.32
CA ASN A 59 6.23 13.46 9.52
C ASN A 59 6.82 12.06 9.36
N SER A 60 5.99 11.01 9.43
CA SER A 60 6.37 9.65 9.01
C SER A 60 5.82 9.33 7.62
N ASN A 61 6.65 8.66 6.83
CA ASN A 61 6.37 8.20 5.49
C ASN A 61 5.63 6.85 5.45
N PHE A 62 5.31 6.38 4.24
CA PHE A 62 4.86 5.01 3.96
C PHE A 62 5.97 4.25 3.24
N ASP A 63 6.47 3.16 3.81
CA ASP A 63 7.71 2.57 3.28
C ASP A 63 7.48 1.43 2.29
N MET A 64 6.47 0.59 2.52
CA MET A 64 6.19 -0.59 1.71
C MET A 64 4.69 -0.75 1.53
N PHE A 65 4.31 -1.70 0.67
CA PHE A 65 2.92 -2.11 0.54
C PHE A 65 2.80 -3.64 0.48
N TRP A 66 1.60 -4.11 0.79
CA TRP A 66 1.27 -5.51 0.95
C TRP A 66 0.01 -5.80 0.16
N VAL A 67 -0.02 -6.97 -0.49
CA VAL A 67 -1.16 -7.43 -1.27
C VAL A 67 -1.57 -8.84 -0.83
N ASP A 68 -2.63 -9.39 -1.40
CA ASP A 68 -3.00 -10.78 -1.14
C ASP A 68 -1.82 -11.73 -1.39
N GLN A 69 -1.62 -12.68 -0.47
CA GLN A 69 -0.47 -13.59 -0.51
C GLN A 69 -0.34 -14.40 -1.83
N ASP A 70 -1.46 -14.65 -2.49
CA ASP A 70 -1.61 -15.43 -3.71
C ASP A 70 -1.60 -14.57 -4.99
N LEU A 71 -1.32 -13.26 -4.86
CA LEU A 71 -1.07 -12.41 -6.02
C LEU A 71 0.28 -12.79 -6.65
N VAL A 72 0.23 -13.24 -7.90
CA VAL A 72 1.40 -13.59 -8.72
C VAL A 72 1.23 -13.01 -10.12
N LEU A 73 2.31 -12.97 -10.91
CA LEU A 73 2.24 -12.58 -12.31
C LEU A 73 1.36 -13.55 -13.11
N GLN A 74 0.89 -13.14 -14.29
CA GLN A 74 0.06 -14.02 -15.14
C GLN A 74 0.71 -15.36 -15.47
N ASN A 75 2.05 -15.39 -15.56
CA ASN A 75 2.82 -16.61 -15.81
C ASN A 75 3.06 -17.46 -14.54
N GLY A 76 2.45 -17.10 -13.41
CA GLY A 76 2.57 -17.78 -12.12
C GLY A 76 3.84 -17.46 -11.33
N GLN A 77 4.74 -16.62 -11.85
CA GLN A 77 5.94 -16.22 -11.13
C GLN A 77 5.63 -15.20 -10.03
N VAL A 78 6.43 -15.25 -8.97
CA VAL A 78 6.40 -14.24 -7.93
C VAL A 78 6.95 -12.92 -8.51
N PRO A 79 6.24 -11.79 -8.34
CA PRO A 79 6.75 -10.48 -8.75
C PRO A 79 8.04 -10.14 -8.00
N LYS A 80 8.93 -9.36 -8.62
CA LYS A 80 10.20 -8.98 -8.00
C LYS A 80 9.99 -8.12 -6.77
N SER A 81 10.87 -8.35 -5.79
CA SER A 81 10.80 -7.71 -4.47
C SER A 81 9.51 -8.06 -3.72
N ALA A 82 8.82 -9.14 -4.13
CA ALA A 82 7.58 -9.63 -3.55
C ALA A 82 7.67 -11.07 -3.03
N GLU A 83 8.87 -11.53 -2.68
CA GLU A 83 9.15 -12.90 -2.24
C GLU A 83 8.77 -13.15 -0.77
N VAL A 84 8.64 -12.08 0.02
CA VAL A 84 8.40 -12.16 1.46
C VAL A 84 6.91 -12.16 1.75
N ILE A 85 6.48 -13.11 2.60
CA ILE A 85 5.15 -13.15 3.19
C ILE A 85 5.23 -12.68 4.64
N GLU A 86 4.35 -11.76 5.03
CA GLU A 86 4.26 -11.23 6.39
C GLU A 86 2.84 -11.27 6.92
N SER A 87 2.71 -11.45 8.24
CA SER A 87 1.42 -11.43 8.91
C SER A 87 1.14 -10.03 9.47
N HIS A 88 0.04 -9.42 9.02
CA HIS A 88 -0.48 -8.15 9.53
C HIS A 88 -1.99 -8.28 9.73
N LEU A 89 -2.50 -7.79 10.86
CA LEU A 89 -3.93 -7.81 11.18
C LEU A 89 -4.56 -9.23 11.10
N GLY A 90 -3.79 -10.27 11.51
CA GLY A 90 -4.24 -11.66 11.48
C GLY A 90 -4.36 -12.30 10.09
N LYS A 91 -3.93 -11.61 9.02
CA LYS A 91 -3.88 -12.10 7.64
C LYS A 91 -2.44 -12.17 7.15
N ASN A 92 -2.13 -13.15 6.30
CA ASN A 92 -0.86 -13.23 5.59
C ASN A 92 -0.92 -12.42 4.30
N TRP A 93 0.13 -11.65 4.05
CA TRP A 93 0.23 -10.73 2.94
C TRP A 93 1.54 -10.93 2.19
N ARG A 94 1.51 -10.78 0.87
CA ARG A 94 2.72 -10.68 0.06
C ARG A 94 3.23 -9.25 0.12
N ARG A 95 4.46 -9.07 0.61
CA ARG A 95 5.07 -7.75 0.78
C ARG A 95 5.85 -7.34 -0.44
N PHE A 96 5.57 -6.15 -0.97
CA PHE A 96 6.42 -5.51 -1.97
C PHE A 96 7.42 -4.56 -1.31
N SER A 97 8.70 -4.90 -1.39
CA SER A 97 9.81 -4.17 -0.78
C SER A 97 10.33 -3.05 -1.69
N TYR A 98 9.62 -1.92 -1.74
CA TYR A 98 10.02 -0.78 -2.56
C TYR A 98 10.14 0.49 -1.74
N HIS A 99 11.36 1.01 -1.62
CA HIS A 99 11.68 2.23 -0.87
C HIS A 99 11.80 3.44 -1.81
N PRO A 100 10.73 4.23 -2.04
CA PRO A 100 10.77 5.38 -2.95
C PRO A 100 11.79 6.45 -2.52
N TYR A 101 12.10 6.48 -1.23
CA TYR A 101 12.84 7.55 -0.58
C TYR A 101 14.34 7.58 -0.85
N ASN A 102 14.88 6.52 -1.46
CA ASN A 102 16.25 6.52 -1.95
C ASN A 102 16.45 7.44 -3.17
N VAL A 103 15.36 7.79 -3.88
CA VAL A 103 15.39 8.66 -5.06
C VAL A 103 14.78 10.03 -4.75
N LYS A 104 13.61 10.06 -4.12
CA LYS A 104 12.94 11.29 -3.66
C LYS A 104 12.56 11.12 -2.19
N PRO A 105 13.24 11.79 -1.25
CA PRO A 105 12.84 11.78 0.16
C PRO A 105 11.40 12.24 0.35
N TRP A 106 10.72 11.68 1.35
CA TRP A 106 9.38 12.09 1.75
C TRP A 106 9.39 13.54 2.20
N ASN A 107 8.47 14.34 1.67
CA ASN A 107 8.25 15.71 2.10
C ASN A 107 6.87 15.81 2.78
N PRO A 108 6.81 15.91 4.12
CA PRO A 108 5.55 16.02 4.87
C PRO A 108 4.64 17.19 4.46
N ALA A 109 5.19 18.21 3.78
CA ALA A 109 4.43 19.37 3.30
C ALA A 109 3.82 19.18 1.90
N GLN A 110 4.17 18.10 1.19
CA GLN A 110 3.76 17.87 -0.21
C GLN A 110 3.27 16.45 -0.49
N ASP A 111 3.87 15.46 0.16
CA ASP A 111 3.52 14.06 -0.02
C ASP A 111 2.44 13.64 0.96
N ASN A 112 1.55 12.76 0.50
CA ASN A 112 0.42 12.29 1.29
C ASN A 112 0.00 10.86 0.88
N ALA A 113 -1.08 10.34 1.46
CA ALA A 113 -1.58 9.01 1.14
C ALA A 113 -1.91 8.84 -0.35
N ALA A 114 -2.48 9.86 -0.99
CA ALA A 114 -2.83 9.84 -2.40
C ALA A 114 -1.59 9.77 -3.31
N SER A 115 -0.56 10.57 -3.03
CA SER A 115 0.69 10.53 -3.79
C SER A 115 1.43 9.19 -3.62
N TYR A 116 1.37 8.60 -2.43
CA TYR A 116 1.90 7.26 -2.19
C TYR A 116 1.12 6.18 -2.95
N LEU A 117 -0.21 6.26 -3.01
CA LEU A 117 -1.01 5.31 -3.81
C LEU A 117 -0.68 5.37 -5.29
N GLU A 118 -0.38 6.55 -5.85
CA GLU A 118 0.07 6.63 -7.24
C GLU A 118 1.43 5.93 -7.43
N TYR A 119 2.34 6.05 -6.46
CA TYR A 119 3.57 5.26 -6.47
C TYR A 119 3.30 3.75 -6.45
N VAL A 120 2.39 3.28 -5.58
CA VAL A 120 1.99 1.86 -5.53
C VAL A 120 1.44 1.41 -6.89
N LYS A 121 0.54 2.17 -7.51
CA LYS A 121 0.02 1.86 -8.85
C LYS A 121 1.12 1.78 -9.90
N GLN A 122 2.08 2.70 -9.88
CA GLN A 122 3.22 2.65 -10.80
C GLN A 122 4.07 1.39 -10.60
N ARG A 123 4.29 0.96 -9.34
CA ARG A 123 5.00 -0.29 -9.07
C ARG A 123 4.22 -1.51 -9.56
N LEU A 124 2.91 -1.56 -9.30
CA LEU A 124 2.05 -2.65 -9.78
C LEU A 124 1.99 -2.72 -11.31
N ARG A 125 1.99 -1.59 -12.02
CA ARG A 125 2.02 -1.56 -13.49
C ARG A 125 3.28 -2.16 -14.10
N LYS A 126 4.42 -2.12 -13.40
CA LYS A 126 5.67 -2.62 -13.98
C LYS A 126 5.73 -4.15 -13.97
N GLY A 127 5.17 -4.81 -12.95
CA GLY A 127 5.02 -6.26 -12.90
C GLY A 127 6.32 -7.06 -13.10
N ASP A 128 7.47 -6.42 -12.89
CA ASP A 128 8.81 -6.95 -13.11
C ASP A 128 9.31 -7.77 -11.92
#